data_AF-A0A7K0RH62-F1
#
_entry.id   AF-A0A7K0RH62-F1
#
_cell.length_a   1.000
_cell.length_b   1.000
_cell.length_c   1.000
_cell.angle_alpha   90.00
_cell.angle_beta   90.00
_cell.angle_gamma   90.00
#
_symmetry.space_group_name_H-M   'P 1'
#
loop_
_entity.id
_entity.type
_entity.pdbx_description
1 polymer ?
#
loop_
_entity_poly.entity_id
_entity_poly.type
_entity_poly.pdbx_seq_one_letter_code
_entity_poly.pdbx_strand_id
1 'polypeptide(L)'
;GSRALVHRWRSEVDAVAVGIGTALADDPQLTARLESTDHQPRRVVFDSEGRLPLDSQLLAEAPEVELIIVVSRAAPRSAIEALEMAGAQIIVAAGENEPLRVSDALSQLGSLERPITSLLLEGGPHLAGAFFDSGEIDEARLFVAPLVLGGASARDPIEGMGSSTIADATRALSLTTEMIADDVLLRARLREW
;
A
#
# COMPACT_ATOMS: atom_id res chain seq x y z
N GLY A 1 4.64 3.90 20.68
CA GLY A 1 5.18 2.66 20.06
C GLY A 1 4.96 2.68 18.57
N SER A 2 5.54 1.74 17.83
CA SER A 2 5.48 1.65 16.36
C SER A 2 4.07 1.75 15.78
N ARG A 3 3.08 1.05 16.36
CA ARG A 3 1.67 1.12 15.93
C ARG A 3 1.08 2.53 15.97
N ALA A 4 1.34 3.29 17.04
CA ALA A 4 0.85 4.66 17.17
C ALA A 4 1.48 5.59 16.12
N LEU A 5 2.76 5.33 15.77
CA LEU A 5 3.46 6.10 14.74
C LEU A 5 2.89 5.83 13.33
N VAL A 6 2.53 4.58 13.02
CA VAL A 6 1.83 4.25 11.76
C VAL A 6 0.48 4.97 11.68
N HIS A 7 -0.34 4.95 12.75
CA HIS A 7 -1.60 5.70 12.76
C HIS A 7 -1.42 7.20 12.58
N ARG A 8 -0.32 7.77 13.10
CA ARG A 8 0.06 9.15 12.81
C ARG A 8 0.40 9.36 11.34
N TRP A 9 1.22 8.50 10.73
CA TRP A 9 1.54 8.63 9.30
C TRP A 9 0.30 8.50 8.41
N ARG A 10 -0.64 7.62 8.75
CA ARG A 10 -1.94 7.53 8.07
C ARG A 10 -2.69 8.87 8.08
N SER A 11 -2.60 9.65 9.16
CA SER A 11 -3.22 10.99 9.23
C SER A 11 -2.46 12.08 8.45
N GLU A 12 -1.19 11.82 8.08
CA GLU A 12 -0.31 12.77 7.40
C GLU A 12 -0.26 12.57 5.87
N VAL A 13 -0.87 11.50 5.34
CA VAL A 13 -0.90 11.17 3.91
C VAL A 13 -2.31 11.28 3.32
N ASP A 14 -2.38 11.46 2.00
CA ASP A 14 -3.65 11.54 1.27
C ASP A 14 -4.34 10.18 1.18
N ALA A 15 -3.54 9.11 1.10
CA ALA A 15 -4.05 7.76 0.94
C ALA A 15 -3.14 6.69 1.56
N VAL A 16 -3.74 5.56 1.91
CA VAL A 16 -3.07 4.33 2.36
C VAL A 16 -3.41 3.21 1.38
N ALA A 17 -2.40 2.47 0.94
CA ALA A 17 -2.54 1.37 0.00
C ALA A 17 -2.23 0.01 0.63
N VAL A 18 -3.01 -1.01 0.22
CA VAL A 18 -2.68 -2.42 0.43
C VAL A 18 -2.93 -3.26 -0.82
N GLY A 19 -2.27 -4.40 -0.91
CA GLY A 19 -2.59 -5.45 -1.87
C GLY A 19 -3.77 -6.29 -1.41
N ILE A 20 -4.53 -6.83 -2.36
CA ILE A 20 -5.68 -7.71 -2.10
C ILE A 20 -5.34 -8.92 -1.22
N GLY A 21 -4.13 -9.50 -1.33
CA GLY A 21 -3.73 -10.61 -0.46
C GLY A 21 -3.72 -10.25 1.02
N THR A 22 -3.28 -9.03 1.36
CA THR A 22 -3.32 -8.50 2.72
C THR A 22 -4.75 -8.16 3.13
N ALA A 23 -5.53 -7.54 2.25
CA ALA A 23 -6.93 -7.22 2.54
C ALA A 23 -7.75 -8.47 2.86
N LEU A 24 -7.57 -9.56 2.10
CA LEU A 24 -8.25 -10.85 2.35
C LEU A 24 -7.79 -11.54 3.63
N ALA A 25 -6.52 -11.42 3.99
CA ALA A 25 -5.97 -12.10 5.16
C ALA A 25 -6.36 -11.40 6.48
N ASP A 26 -6.35 -10.07 6.48
CA ASP A 26 -6.40 -9.27 7.70
C ASP A 26 -7.70 -8.45 7.84
N ASP A 27 -8.50 -8.31 6.77
CA ASP A 27 -9.71 -7.47 6.69
C ASP A 27 -9.51 -6.09 7.37
N PRO A 28 -8.54 -5.27 6.92
CA PRO A 28 -8.15 -4.05 7.61
C PRO A 28 -9.10 -2.90 7.31
N GLN A 29 -9.24 -1.95 8.23
CA GLN A 29 -9.99 -0.69 7.98
C GLN A 29 -9.18 0.39 7.27
N LEU A 30 -7.85 0.35 7.40
CA LEU A 30 -6.90 1.34 6.87
C LEU A 30 -7.15 2.79 7.34
N THR A 31 -7.72 2.97 8.53
CA THR A 31 -8.00 4.27 9.14
C THR A 31 -6.88 4.77 10.07
N ALA A 32 -6.77 6.09 10.21
CA ALA A 32 -6.01 6.73 11.27
C ALA A 32 -6.83 6.68 12.58
N ARG A 33 -6.24 6.16 13.66
CA ARG A 33 -6.90 5.98 14.97
C ARG A 33 -6.21 6.86 16.01
N LEU A 34 -6.48 8.15 15.94
CA LEU A 34 -5.98 9.17 16.87
C LEU A 34 -7.18 9.78 17.62
N GLU A 35 -6.97 10.23 18.86
CA GLU A 35 -8.05 10.78 19.72
C GLU A 35 -8.79 11.96 19.07
N SER A 36 -8.13 12.68 18.17
CA SER A 36 -8.73 13.68 17.27
C SER A 36 -8.06 13.58 15.91
N THR A 37 -8.74 13.02 14.91
CA THR A 37 -8.29 13.08 13.51
C THR A 37 -9.37 13.76 12.69
N ASP A 38 -9.08 14.96 12.21
CA ASP A 38 -9.98 15.70 11.31
C ASP A 38 -9.95 15.14 9.88
N HIS A 39 -8.97 14.27 9.60
CA HIS A 39 -8.72 13.69 8.28
C HIS A 39 -8.53 12.18 8.38
N GLN A 40 -9.20 11.43 7.50
CA GLN A 40 -8.94 10.03 7.25
C GLN A 40 -8.27 9.91 5.87
N PRO A 41 -7.21 9.09 5.73
CA PRO A 41 -6.64 8.86 4.41
C PRO A 41 -7.65 8.10 3.55
N ARG A 42 -7.65 8.38 2.25
CA ARG A 42 -8.35 7.52 1.29
C ARG A 42 -7.73 6.15 1.28
N ARG A 43 -8.53 5.13 1.02
CA ARG A 43 -8.10 3.74 1.12
C ARG A 43 -7.98 3.17 -0.27
N VAL A 44 -6.83 2.63 -0.61
CA VAL A 44 -6.54 2.10 -1.95
C VAL A 44 -6.25 0.61 -1.87
N VAL A 45 -7.00 -0.20 -2.59
CA VAL A 45 -6.74 -1.64 -2.69
C VAL A 45 -6.29 -1.98 -4.10
N PHE A 46 -5.10 -2.56 -4.24
CA PHE A 46 -4.65 -3.15 -5.50
C PHE A 46 -5.19 -4.57 -5.60
N ASP A 47 -6.22 -4.75 -6.43
CA ASP A 47 -6.96 -5.98 -6.62
C ASP A 47 -7.23 -6.23 -8.10
N SER A 48 -6.25 -6.84 -8.77
CA SER A 48 -6.27 -7.10 -10.22
C SER A 48 -7.57 -7.73 -10.75
N GLU A 49 -8.29 -8.49 -9.92
CA GLU A 49 -9.44 -9.30 -10.31
C GLU A 49 -10.76 -8.87 -9.62
N GLY A 50 -10.74 -7.86 -8.73
CA GLY A 50 -11.94 -7.43 -8.00
C GLY A 50 -12.49 -8.50 -7.03
N ARG A 51 -11.59 -9.15 -6.28
CA ARG A 51 -11.87 -10.21 -5.31
C ARG A 51 -12.23 -9.71 -3.92
N LEU A 52 -12.14 -8.40 -3.63
CA LEU A 52 -12.47 -7.85 -2.32
C LEU A 52 -13.90 -8.29 -1.91
N PRO A 53 -14.07 -8.95 -0.74
CA PRO A 53 -15.38 -9.42 -0.30
C PRO A 53 -16.33 -8.25 -0.06
N LEU A 54 -17.59 -8.39 -0.49
CA LEU A 54 -18.61 -7.34 -0.35
C LEU A 54 -18.98 -7.05 1.11
N ASP A 55 -18.64 -7.96 2.03
CA ASP A 55 -18.80 -7.84 3.47
C ASP A 55 -17.52 -7.40 4.21
N SER A 56 -16.47 -7.00 3.48
CA SER A 56 -15.23 -6.48 4.07
C SER A 56 -15.44 -5.16 4.83
N GLN A 57 -14.62 -4.92 5.85
CA GLN A 57 -14.65 -3.67 6.60
C GLN A 57 -14.38 -2.45 5.72
N LEU A 58 -13.54 -2.59 4.70
CA LEU A 58 -13.25 -1.52 3.74
C LEU A 58 -14.51 -1.04 3.01
N LEU A 59 -15.34 -1.97 2.54
CA LEU A 59 -16.60 -1.66 1.86
C LEU A 59 -17.69 -1.20 2.83
N ALA A 60 -17.79 -1.82 4.00
CA ALA A 60 -18.75 -1.41 5.03
C ALA A 60 -18.57 0.07 5.43
N GLU A 61 -17.32 0.54 5.47
CA GLU A 61 -16.97 1.93 5.80
C GLU A 61 -16.78 2.84 4.57
N ALA A 62 -16.95 2.33 3.34
CA ALA A 62 -16.81 3.13 2.10
C ALA A 62 -17.69 4.39 2.02
N PRO A 63 -18.90 4.41 2.61
CA PRO A 63 -19.71 5.63 2.68
C PRO A 63 -19.11 6.75 3.53
N GLU A 64 -18.28 6.42 4.53
CA GLU A 64 -17.70 7.38 5.48
C GLU A 64 -16.28 7.79 5.11
N VAL A 65 -15.50 6.83 4.60
CA VAL A 65 -14.12 7.06 4.15
C VAL A 65 -14.02 6.53 2.72
N GLU A 66 -13.50 7.32 1.80
CA GLU A 66 -13.45 6.91 0.39
C GLU A 66 -12.59 5.64 0.21
N LEU A 67 -13.12 4.67 -0.56
CA LEU A 67 -12.42 3.46 -0.98
C LEU A 67 -12.23 3.48 -2.49
N ILE A 68 -10.97 3.36 -2.92
CA ILE A 68 -10.56 3.21 -4.32
C ILE A 68 -10.03 1.79 -4.51
N ILE A 69 -10.52 1.07 -5.52
CA ILE A 69 -10.02 -0.24 -5.89
C ILE A 69 -9.38 -0.17 -7.27
N VAL A 70 -8.10 -0.51 -7.33
CA VAL A 70 -7.33 -0.58 -8.56
C VAL A 70 -7.43 -2.00 -9.11
N VAL A 71 -8.10 -2.15 -10.25
CA VAL A 71 -8.30 -3.43 -10.94
C VAL A 71 -7.53 -3.48 -12.25
N SER A 72 -7.30 -4.67 -12.80
CA SER A 72 -6.74 -4.80 -14.15
C SER A 72 -7.83 -4.66 -15.21
N ARG A 73 -7.43 -4.41 -16.47
CA ARG A 73 -8.36 -4.47 -17.62
C ARG A 73 -9.05 -5.83 -17.81
N ALA A 74 -8.47 -6.90 -17.26
CA ALA A 74 -9.01 -8.25 -17.35
C ALA A 74 -10.00 -8.58 -16.21
N ALA A 75 -10.19 -7.67 -15.24
CA ALA A 75 -11.11 -7.91 -14.14
C ALA A 75 -12.54 -8.17 -14.65
N PRO A 76 -13.25 -9.17 -14.10
CA PRO A 76 -14.61 -9.48 -14.51
C PRO A 76 -15.52 -8.26 -14.33
N ARG A 77 -16.25 -7.89 -15.40
CA ARG A 77 -17.17 -6.75 -15.36
C ARG A 77 -18.20 -6.85 -14.23
N SER A 78 -18.70 -8.05 -13.95
CA SER A 78 -19.64 -8.28 -12.84
C SER A 78 -19.02 -8.01 -11.46
N ALA A 79 -17.72 -8.24 -11.29
CA ALA A 79 -17.01 -7.94 -10.04
C ALA A 79 -16.85 -6.41 -9.88
N ILE A 80 -16.45 -5.71 -10.95
CA ILE A 80 -16.39 -4.24 -10.98
C ILE A 80 -17.75 -3.64 -10.61
N GLU A 81 -18.82 -4.06 -11.29
CA GLU A 81 -20.17 -3.56 -11.04
C GLU A 81 -20.64 -3.82 -9.60
N ALA A 82 -20.31 -4.99 -9.03
CA ALA A 82 -20.64 -5.31 -7.64
C ALA A 82 -19.91 -4.40 -6.63
N LEU A 83 -18.62 -4.12 -6.86
CA LEU A 83 -17.81 -3.24 -6.02
C LEU A 83 -18.26 -1.78 -6.13
N GLU A 84 -18.59 -1.30 -7.33
CA GLU A 84 -19.15 0.04 -7.55
C GLU A 84 -20.51 0.20 -6.84
N MET A 85 -21.40 -0.78 -6.98
CA MET A 85 -22.69 -0.78 -6.26
C MET A 85 -22.53 -0.79 -4.75
N ALA A 86 -21.44 -1.38 -4.25
CA ALA A 86 -21.10 -1.38 -2.82
C ALA A 86 -20.40 -0.08 -2.36
N GLY A 87 -20.19 0.88 -3.26
CA GLY A 87 -19.70 2.22 -2.95
C GLY A 87 -18.20 2.44 -3.18
N ALA A 88 -17.47 1.48 -3.76
CA ALA A 88 -16.07 1.69 -4.12
C ALA A 88 -15.96 2.50 -5.43
N GLN A 89 -14.98 3.41 -5.47
CA GLN A 89 -14.51 3.99 -6.72
C GLN A 89 -13.55 3.00 -7.39
N ILE A 90 -13.72 2.77 -8.70
CA ILE A 90 -12.86 1.85 -9.45
C ILE A 90 -11.88 2.62 -10.34
N ILE A 91 -10.61 2.21 -10.28
CA ILE A 91 -9.57 2.59 -11.24
C ILE A 91 -9.17 1.35 -12.02
N VAL A 92 -9.24 1.42 -13.35
CA VAL A 92 -8.80 0.32 -14.22
C VAL A 92 -7.38 0.63 -14.68
N ALA A 93 -6.41 -0.11 -14.14
CA ALA A 93 -5.01 0.01 -14.50
C ALA A 93 -4.69 -0.74 -15.81
N ALA A 94 -4.10 -0.03 -16.76
CA ALA A 94 -3.89 -0.46 -18.14
C ALA A 94 -2.59 -1.25 -18.40
N GLY A 95 -1.64 -1.23 -17.46
CA GLY A 95 -0.33 -1.86 -17.64
C GLY A 95 -0.40 -3.35 -17.98
N GLU A 96 0.54 -3.82 -18.80
CA GLU A 96 0.60 -5.22 -19.27
C GLU A 96 1.12 -6.20 -18.21
N ASN A 97 1.82 -5.69 -17.20
CA ASN A 97 2.34 -6.44 -16.06
C ASN A 97 2.11 -5.64 -14.75
N GLU A 98 2.49 -6.20 -13.61
CA GLU A 98 2.22 -5.54 -12.31
C GLU A 98 2.95 -4.21 -12.13
N PRO A 99 4.28 -4.09 -12.40
CA PRO A 99 4.97 -2.80 -12.29
C PRO A 99 4.34 -1.70 -13.15
N LEU A 100 4.00 -2.00 -14.41
CA LEU A 100 3.35 -1.02 -15.30
C LEU A 100 1.92 -0.68 -14.84
N ARG A 101 1.22 -1.61 -14.19
CA ARG A 101 -0.10 -1.33 -13.59
C ARG A 101 0.02 -0.45 -12.37
N VAL A 102 1.09 -0.58 -11.58
CA VAL A 102 1.38 0.34 -10.47
C VAL A 102 1.60 1.75 -11.00
N SER A 103 2.52 1.95 -11.95
CA SER A 103 2.80 3.29 -12.49
C SER A 103 1.57 3.95 -13.15
N ASP A 104 0.76 3.16 -13.88
CA ASP A 104 -0.48 3.65 -14.47
C ASP A 104 -1.51 4.02 -13.38
N ALA A 105 -1.69 3.18 -12.37
CA ALA A 105 -2.58 3.48 -11.25
C ALA A 105 -2.15 4.74 -10.50
N LEU A 106 -0.86 4.92 -10.20
CA LEU A 106 -0.34 6.13 -9.55
C LEU A 106 -0.59 7.38 -10.39
N SER A 107 -0.39 7.30 -11.71
CA SER A 107 -0.68 8.40 -12.64
C SER A 107 -2.17 8.78 -12.60
N GLN A 108 -3.06 7.79 -12.56
CA GLN A 108 -4.51 8.01 -12.47
C GLN A 108 -4.92 8.59 -11.10
N LEU A 109 -4.36 8.07 -9.99
CA LEU A 109 -4.60 8.57 -8.63
C LEU A 109 -4.16 10.05 -8.49
N GLY A 110 -3.03 10.42 -9.10
CA GLY A 110 -2.55 11.81 -9.16
C GLY A 110 -3.36 12.72 -10.09
N SER A 111 -4.18 12.15 -10.97
CA SER A 111 -5.03 12.89 -11.94
C SER A 111 -6.48 13.01 -11.51
N LEU A 112 -6.86 12.48 -10.33
CA LEU A 112 -8.19 12.65 -9.75
C LEU A 112 -8.50 14.13 -9.52
N GLU A 113 -9.79 14.49 -9.48
CA GLU A 113 -10.22 15.86 -9.15
C GLU A 113 -9.66 16.33 -7.79
N ARG A 114 -9.56 15.39 -6.84
CA ARG A 114 -8.74 15.52 -5.63
C ARG A 114 -7.50 14.64 -5.77
N PRO A 115 -6.37 15.14 -6.29
CA PRO A 115 -5.16 14.34 -6.50
C PRO A 115 -4.69 13.63 -5.24
N ILE A 116 -4.17 12.41 -5.39
CA ILE A 116 -3.37 11.75 -4.34
C ILE A 116 -1.92 12.10 -4.62
N THR A 117 -1.30 12.85 -3.72
CA THR A 117 0.10 13.30 -3.83
C THR A 117 1.02 12.55 -2.88
N SER A 118 0.45 11.89 -1.86
CA SER A 118 1.16 11.04 -0.91
C SER A 118 0.40 9.73 -0.68
N LEU A 119 1.10 8.61 -0.84
CA LEU A 119 0.54 7.27 -0.66
C LEU A 119 1.41 6.47 0.31
N LEU A 120 0.83 6.02 1.42
CA LEU A 120 1.50 5.11 2.35
C LEU A 120 1.16 3.66 1.99
N LEU A 121 2.15 2.92 1.50
CA LEU A 121 2.03 1.49 1.22
C LEU A 121 2.36 0.68 2.49
N GLU A 122 1.38 -0.07 3.02
CA GLU A 122 1.56 -0.86 4.25
C GLU A 122 1.68 -2.38 4.02
N GLY A 123 1.57 -2.84 2.77
CA GLY A 123 1.78 -4.23 2.38
C GLY A 123 0.91 -4.69 1.20
N GLY A 124 0.90 -5.96 0.81
CA GLY A 124 1.81 -7.03 1.25
C GLY A 124 3.12 -7.07 0.46
N PRO A 125 4.01 -8.02 0.76
CA PRO A 125 5.34 -8.12 0.13
C PRO A 125 5.31 -8.14 -1.39
N HIS A 126 4.32 -8.81 -1.98
CA HIS A 126 4.07 -8.84 -3.43
C HIS A 126 3.80 -7.45 -4.03
N LEU A 127 2.90 -6.67 -3.41
CA LEU A 127 2.59 -5.32 -3.90
C LEU A 127 3.78 -4.37 -3.67
N ALA A 128 4.45 -4.47 -2.52
CA ALA A 128 5.68 -3.73 -2.26
C ALA A 128 6.76 -4.04 -3.30
N GLY A 129 6.88 -5.32 -3.71
CA GLY A 129 7.73 -5.75 -4.81
C GLY A 129 7.38 -5.09 -6.12
N ALA A 130 6.10 -5.07 -6.51
CA ALA A 130 5.66 -4.42 -7.75
C ALA A 130 5.95 -2.91 -7.76
N PHE A 131 5.76 -2.21 -6.64
CA PHE A 131 6.14 -0.80 -6.47
C PHE A 131 7.65 -0.59 -6.54
N PHE A 132 8.43 -1.51 -5.97
CA PHE A 132 9.88 -1.43 -6.01
C PHE A 132 10.41 -1.67 -7.44
N ASP A 133 9.89 -2.69 -8.12
CA ASP A 133 10.24 -3.06 -9.50
C ASP A 133 9.80 -1.99 -10.53
N SER A 134 8.72 -1.23 -10.25
CA SER A 134 8.33 -0.08 -11.05
C SER A 134 9.17 1.18 -10.77
N GLY A 135 10.01 1.12 -9.73
CA GLY A 135 10.82 2.24 -9.27
C GLY A 135 10.02 3.32 -8.52
N GLU A 136 8.77 3.07 -8.11
CA GLU A 136 7.84 4.10 -7.59
C GLU A 136 7.88 4.24 -6.05
N ILE A 137 8.95 3.76 -5.40
CA ILE A 137 9.16 3.93 -3.96
C ILE A 137 10.13 5.07 -3.72
N ASP A 138 9.65 6.13 -3.08
CA ASP A 138 10.47 7.27 -2.68
C ASP A 138 11.20 7.04 -1.36
N GLU A 139 10.51 6.49 -0.36
CA GLU A 139 11.02 6.24 0.98
C GLU A 139 10.51 4.89 1.53
N ALA A 140 11.40 4.11 2.12
CA ALA A 140 11.06 2.92 2.89
C ALA A 140 11.19 3.20 4.39
N ARG A 141 10.16 2.85 5.17
CA ARG A 141 10.12 2.93 6.63
C ARG A 141 10.03 1.53 7.22
N LEU A 142 11.13 1.04 7.79
CA LEU A 142 11.24 -0.34 8.27
C LEU A 142 11.31 -0.34 9.80
N PHE A 143 10.40 -1.07 10.44
CA PHE A 143 10.50 -1.36 11.87
C PHE A 143 11.20 -2.70 12.08
N VAL A 144 12.27 -2.69 12.89
CA VAL A 144 12.98 -3.89 13.33
C VAL A 144 12.73 -4.05 14.82
N ALA A 145 11.90 -5.03 15.17
CA ALA A 145 11.62 -5.38 16.55
C ALA A 145 12.67 -6.38 17.07
N PRO A 146 12.97 -6.42 18.38
CA PRO A 146 13.93 -7.35 18.98
C PRO A 146 13.32 -8.76 19.16
N LEU A 147 12.69 -9.29 18.10
CA LEU A 147 12.05 -10.60 18.06
C LEU A 147 12.64 -11.45 16.94
N VAL A 148 12.92 -12.73 17.24
CA VAL A 148 13.42 -13.70 16.27
C VAL A 148 12.39 -14.79 16.09
N LEU A 149 11.76 -14.84 14.91
CA LEU A 149 10.75 -15.85 14.56
C LEU A 149 11.35 -17.09 13.90
N GLY A 150 12.39 -16.90 13.06
CA GLY A 150 12.98 -17.97 12.25
C GLY A 150 12.00 -18.58 11.23
N GLY A 151 12.45 -19.64 10.54
CA GLY A 151 11.62 -20.41 9.60
C GLY A 151 11.92 -20.14 8.13
N ALA A 152 12.08 -21.20 7.34
CA ALA A 152 12.37 -21.12 5.90
C ALA A 152 11.18 -20.58 5.08
N SER A 153 9.98 -20.59 5.65
CA SER A 153 8.75 -20.05 5.06
C SER A 153 8.35 -18.72 5.71
N ALA A 154 9.25 -18.06 6.42
CA ALA A 154 9.01 -16.69 6.87
C ALA A 154 8.77 -15.80 5.64
N ARG A 155 7.87 -14.83 5.77
CA ARG A 155 7.53 -13.92 4.67
C ARG A 155 8.66 -12.91 4.49
N ASP A 156 9.06 -12.71 3.24
CA ASP A 156 9.98 -11.65 2.88
C ASP A 156 9.33 -10.27 3.07
N PRO A 157 10.09 -9.22 3.42
CA PRO A 157 9.54 -7.86 3.50
C PRO A 157 9.11 -7.29 2.15
N ILE A 158 9.83 -7.65 1.07
CA ILE A 158 9.61 -7.21 -0.31
C ILE A 158 9.84 -8.44 -1.20
N GLU A 159 8.84 -8.79 -2.00
CA GLU A 159 8.95 -9.82 -3.05
C GLU A 159 9.29 -9.15 -4.41
N GLY A 160 9.15 -9.86 -5.53
CA GLY A 160 9.34 -9.31 -6.88
C GLY A 160 10.54 -9.88 -7.61
N MET A 161 10.98 -9.22 -8.68
CA MET A 161 12.11 -9.66 -9.50
C MET A 161 13.43 -9.60 -8.75
N GLY A 162 13.62 -8.54 -7.95
CA GLY A 162 14.83 -8.32 -7.17
C GLY A 162 16.10 -8.10 -8.03
N SER A 163 17.22 -7.87 -7.34
CA SER A 163 18.53 -7.74 -7.97
C SER A 163 19.33 -9.04 -7.80
N SER A 164 19.93 -9.53 -8.88
CA SER A 164 20.77 -10.74 -8.84
C SER A 164 22.17 -10.48 -8.27
N THR A 165 22.61 -9.23 -8.22
CA THR A 165 23.91 -8.82 -7.67
C THR A 165 23.77 -7.61 -6.75
N ILE A 166 24.74 -7.43 -5.84
CA ILE A 166 24.83 -6.25 -4.97
C ILE A 166 25.11 -4.97 -5.78
N ALA A 167 25.82 -5.09 -6.92
CA ALA A 167 26.12 -3.95 -7.77
C ALA A 167 24.86 -3.38 -8.42
N ASP A 168 23.88 -4.24 -8.71
CA ASP A 168 22.59 -3.88 -9.31
C ASP A 168 21.50 -3.61 -8.26
N ALA A 169 21.85 -3.66 -6.96
CA ALA A 169 20.91 -3.43 -5.88
C ALA A 169 20.65 -1.93 -5.68
N THR A 170 19.39 -1.57 -5.47
CA THR A 170 19.00 -0.21 -5.11
C THR A 170 19.65 0.19 -3.79
N ARG A 171 20.50 1.21 -3.85
CA ARG A 171 21.14 1.80 -2.67
C ARG A 171 20.37 3.03 -2.24
N ALA A 172 20.01 3.10 -0.97
CA ALA A 172 19.38 4.28 -0.40
C ALA A 172 20.31 5.51 -0.52
N LEU A 173 19.73 6.64 -0.91
CA LEU A 173 20.38 7.96 -0.98
C LEU A 173 20.69 8.51 0.42
N SER A 174 19.84 8.21 1.38
CA SER A 174 20.05 8.53 2.79
C SER A 174 19.39 7.49 3.69
N LEU A 175 19.93 7.36 4.91
CA LEU A 175 19.42 6.45 5.94
C LEU A 175 19.43 7.19 7.28
N THR A 176 18.30 7.18 7.98
CA THR A 176 18.21 7.60 9.38
C THR A 176 17.69 6.46 10.23
N THR A 177 18.06 6.48 11.51
CA THR A 177 17.73 5.43 12.47
C THR A 177 17.23 6.05 13.78
N GLU A 178 16.12 5.56 14.31
CA GLU A 178 15.52 6.06 15.56
C GLU A 178 15.01 4.89 16.42
N MET A 179 15.17 4.98 17.73
CA MET A 179 14.54 4.04 18.66
C MET A 179 13.09 4.46 18.93
N ILE A 180 12.14 3.57 18.67
CA ILE A 180 10.71 3.78 18.92
C ILE A 180 10.24 2.76 19.96
N ALA A 181 10.29 3.15 21.23
CA ALA A 181 10.19 2.21 22.35
C ALA A 181 11.26 1.11 22.20
N ASP A 182 10.85 -0.16 22.05
CA ASP A 182 11.77 -1.29 21.91
C ASP A 182 12.15 -1.60 20.46
N ASP A 183 11.51 -0.96 19.48
CA ASP A 183 11.76 -1.16 18.04
C ASP A 183 12.80 -0.17 17.50
N VAL A 184 13.54 -0.56 16.45
CA VAL A 184 14.35 0.37 15.63
C VAL A 184 13.57 0.74 14.38
N LEU A 185 13.38 2.03 14.14
CA LEU A 185 12.88 2.56 12.87
C LEU A 185 14.06 2.95 11.97
N LEU A 186 14.13 2.35 10.79
CA LEU A 186 15.00 2.76 9.69
C LEU A 186 14.16 3.55 8.68
N ARG A 187 14.61 4.75 8.30
CA ARG A 187 14.04 5.48 7.16
C ARG A 187 15.08 5.58 6.06
N ALA A 188 14.79 4.95 4.92
CA ALA A 188 15.69 4.88 3.77
C ALA A 188 15.06 5.61 2.59
N ARG A 189 15.67 6.71 2.15
CA ARG A 189 15.23 7.43 0.96
C ARG A 189 15.85 6.78 -0.28
N LEU A 190 15.04 6.46 -1.27
CA LEU A 190 15.46 5.77 -2.50
C LEU A 190 15.49 6.71 -3.72
N ARG A 191 14.72 7.80 -3.70
CA ARG A 191 14.64 8.79 -4.79
C ARG A 191 14.72 10.23 -4.28
N GLU A 192 15.07 11.15 -5.17
CA GLU A 192 14.94 12.59 -4.92
C GLU A 192 13.52 13.03 -5.32
N TRP A 193 12.89 13.90 -4.51
CA TRP A 193 11.57 14.49 -4.74
C TRP A 193 11.57 15.98 -4.42
#